data_AF-A0A2M8D4I3-F1
#
_entry.id   AF-A0A2M8D4I3-F1
#
_cell.length_a   1.000
_cell.length_b   1.000
_cell.length_c   1.000
_cell.angle_alpha   90.00
_cell.angle_beta   90.00
_cell.angle_gamma   90.00
#
_symmetry.space_group_name_H-M   'P 1'
#
loop_
_entity.id
_entity.type
_entity.pdbx_description
1 polymer ?
#
loop_
_entity_poly.entity_id
_entity_poly.type
_entity_poly.pdbx_seq_one_letter_code
_entity_poly.pdbx_strand_id
1 'polypeptide(L)'
;MEQTIILTESELQLHGGTTGTVHAIPVGGALNPLNVDHPVRDGKIMAEAVASAGRRLNRRKGCNILLPDSLVFAKVLTFDKIPFSLKKRDEMIRWKMDAFLPGRVTSFNVQYTISGNTVLVAAMPKSAVAELIAQLNLLNTKCFSMIPESFYYANAFLEREKEGSAVLFVNRSRHFSGLVVRNGMVSFVRFRKKIQDVSLREELDMFAEMVGVDVPDRVLLFGEEAEIEAETMGNRWLI
;
A
#
# COMPACT_ATOMS: atom_id res chain seq x y z
N MET A 1 -22.11 2.48 6.45
CA MET A 1 -21.45 1.21 6.12
C MET A 1 -20.83 1.37 4.75
N GLU A 2 -19.55 1.67 4.73
CA GLU A 2 -18.71 1.71 3.53
C GLU A 2 -18.43 0.29 3.06
N GLN A 3 -18.16 0.08 1.77
CA GLN A 3 -17.81 -1.24 1.23
C GLN A 3 -16.37 -1.20 0.72
N THR A 4 -15.61 -2.26 0.98
CA THR A 4 -14.19 -2.30 0.61
C THR A 4 -13.92 -3.53 -0.24
N ILE A 5 -13.36 -3.30 -1.42
CA ILE A 5 -12.82 -4.35 -2.28
C ILE A 5 -11.32 -4.42 -1.99
N ILE A 6 -10.78 -5.61 -1.80
CA ILE A 6 -9.36 -5.83 -1.61
C ILE A 6 -8.82 -6.49 -2.86
N LEU A 7 -7.89 -5.84 -3.55
CA LEU A 7 -7.14 -6.45 -4.62
C LEU A 7 -5.92 -7.11 -3.98
N THR A 8 -5.84 -8.45 -4.00
CA THR A 8 -4.75 -9.21 -3.36
C THR A 8 -3.82 -9.84 -4.39
N GLU A 9 -2.57 -10.12 -4.04
CA GLU A 9 -1.66 -10.85 -4.95
C GLU A 9 -1.86 -12.38 -4.92
N SER A 10 -2.34 -12.89 -3.79
CA SER A 10 -2.72 -14.27 -3.52
C SER A 10 -4.05 -14.25 -2.76
N GLU A 11 -4.90 -15.25 -2.96
CA GLU A 11 -6.33 -15.27 -2.56
C GLU A 11 -6.63 -15.17 -1.05
N LEU A 12 -5.66 -14.85 -0.19
CA LEU A 12 -5.89 -14.80 1.25
C LEU A 12 -6.49 -13.46 1.70
N GLN A 13 -7.70 -13.53 2.25
CA GLN A 13 -8.41 -12.45 2.94
C GLN A 13 -8.40 -12.66 4.44
N LEU A 14 -8.28 -11.59 5.25
CA LEU A 14 -8.97 -11.41 6.54
C LEU A 14 -8.84 -9.94 7.06
N HIS A 15 -9.67 -9.59 8.05
CA HIS A 15 -10.32 -8.29 8.35
C HIS A 15 -9.80 -7.51 9.60
N GLY A 16 -10.31 -6.28 9.87
CA GLY A 16 -10.54 -5.81 11.27
C GLY A 16 -10.92 -4.33 11.57
N GLY A 17 -12.22 -4.02 11.73
CA GLY A 17 -12.78 -2.76 12.29
C GLY A 17 -14.16 -2.39 11.68
N THR A 18 -15.00 -1.61 12.38
CA THR A 18 -16.47 -1.31 12.22
C THR A 18 -17.09 -1.00 10.83
N THR A 19 -16.43 -1.28 9.70
CA THR A 19 -16.85 -0.91 8.34
C THR A 19 -16.83 -2.09 7.36
N GLY A 20 -18.03 -2.48 6.88
CA GLY A 20 -18.22 -3.00 5.52
C GLY A 20 -18.01 -4.50 5.23
N THR A 21 -18.85 -5.04 4.34
CA THR A 21 -18.60 -6.32 3.65
C THR A 21 -17.33 -6.21 2.81
N VAL A 22 -16.41 -7.17 2.97
CA VAL A 22 -15.13 -7.22 2.26
C VAL A 22 -15.16 -8.30 1.17
N HIS A 23 -14.58 -7.99 0.02
CA HIS A 23 -14.48 -8.90 -1.14
C HIS A 23 -13.05 -8.87 -1.68
N ALA A 24 -12.38 -10.02 -1.79
CA ALA A 24 -11.06 -10.06 -2.40
C ALA A 24 -11.12 -10.50 -3.83
N ILE A 25 -10.22 -9.91 -4.58
CA ILE A 25 -10.00 -10.16 -5.98
C ILE A 25 -8.50 -10.40 -6.15
N PRO A 26 -8.08 -11.62 -6.53
CA PRO A 26 -6.68 -11.86 -6.85
C PRO A 26 -6.30 -11.13 -8.14
N VAL A 27 -5.29 -10.26 -8.09
CA VAL A 27 -4.77 -9.52 -9.25
C VAL A 27 -3.50 -10.14 -9.84
N GLY A 28 -2.90 -11.13 -9.17
CA GLY A 28 -1.86 -11.97 -9.75
C GLY A 28 -0.58 -11.22 -10.14
N GLY A 29 0.21 -10.76 -9.16
CA GLY A 29 1.65 -10.56 -9.32
C GLY A 29 2.17 -9.12 -9.27
N ALA A 30 3.27 -8.96 -8.52
CA ALA A 30 4.03 -7.74 -8.33
C ALA A 30 4.42 -7.04 -9.65
N LEU A 31 4.27 -5.72 -9.70
CA LEU A 31 4.89 -4.92 -10.76
C LEU A 31 6.41 -5.06 -10.64
N ASN A 32 7.04 -5.72 -11.61
CA ASN A 32 8.45 -5.49 -11.86
C ASN A 32 8.57 -4.09 -12.53
N PRO A 33 9.32 -3.14 -11.95
CA PRO A 33 9.42 -1.78 -12.47
C PRO A 33 10.17 -1.69 -13.82
N LEU A 34 10.80 -2.78 -14.27
CA LEU A 34 11.55 -2.86 -15.54
C LEU A 34 10.89 -3.77 -16.59
N ASN A 35 10.04 -4.70 -16.16
CA ASN A 35 9.17 -5.50 -17.02
C ASN A 35 7.78 -5.39 -16.44
N VAL A 36 6.88 -4.61 -17.05
CA VAL A 36 5.50 -4.47 -16.60
C VAL A 36 4.82 -5.84 -16.63
N ASP A 37 4.92 -6.61 -15.56
CA ASP A 37 3.92 -7.63 -15.25
C ASP A 37 2.61 -6.83 -15.13
N HIS A 38 1.67 -7.12 -16.02
CA HIS A 38 0.41 -6.39 -16.13
C HIS A 38 -0.31 -6.45 -14.77
N PRO A 39 -0.85 -5.33 -14.23
CA PRO A 39 -1.52 -5.33 -12.93
C PRO A 39 -2.72 -6.28 -12.91
N VAL A 40 -3.22 -6.65 -14.09
CA VAL A 40 -4.18 -7.74 -14.30
C VAL A 40 -3.53 -8.81 -15.19
N ARG A 41 -2.86 -9.79 -14.59
CA ARG A 41 -2.14 -10.83 -15.36
C ARG A 41 -3.07 -11.79 -16.10
N ASP A 42 -4.31 -11.93 -15.62
CA ASP A 42 -5.37 -12.70 -16.25
C ASP A 42 -6.70 -11.90 -16.17
N GLY A 43 -7.06 -11.24 -17.26
CA GLY A 43 -8.27 -10.45 -17.37
C GLY A 43 -9.55 -11.24 -17.13
N LYS A 44 -9.52 -12.57 -17.34
CA LYS A 44 -10.67 -13.45 -17.08
C LYS A 44 -10.81 -13.73 -15.60
N ILE A 45 -9.74 -14.06 -14.89
CA ILE A 45 -9.75 -14.24 -13.42
C ILE A 45 -10.19 -12.95 -12.73
N MET A 46 -9.64 -11.81 -13.16
CA MET A 46 -10.07 -10.50 -12.65
C MET A 46 -11.55 -10.26 -12.92
N ALA A 47 -12.04 -10.49 -14.15
CA ALA A 47 -13.46 -10.31 -14.48
C ALA A 47 -14.39 -11.24 -13.67
N GLU A 48 -14.00 -12.50 -13.43
CA GLU A 48 -14.76 -13.46 -12.62
C GLU A 48 -14.82 -13.04 -11.14
N ALA A 49 -13.69 -12.59 -10.60
CA ALA A 49 -13.60 -12.10 -9.22
C ALA A 49 -14.36 -10.77 -9.04
N VAL A 50 -14.24 -9.85 -9.99
CA VAL A 50 -15.03 -8.62 -10.10
C VAL A 50 -16.52 -8.97 -10.16
N ALA A 51 -16.95 -9.88 -11.02
CA ALA A 51 -18.35 -10.31 -11.09
C ALA A 51 -18.84 -10.94 -9.77
N SER A 52 -17.99 -11.71 -9.09
CA SER A 52 -18.28 -12.29 -7.78
C SER A 52 -18.48 -11.21 -6.70
N ALA A 53 -17.57 -10.24 -6.62
CA ALA A 53 -17.67 -9.09 -5.73
C ALA A 53 -18.90 -8.23 -6.06
N GLY A 54 -19.17 -7.98 -7.34
CA GLY A 54 -20.30 -7.19 -7.84
C GLY A 54 -21.67 -7.75 -7.46
N ARG A 55 -21.81 -9.07 -7.26
CA ARG A 55 -23.04 -9.70 -6.74
C ARG A 55 -23.32 -9.36 -5.27
N ARG A 56 -22.28 -9.00 -4.51
CA ARG A 56 -22.33 -8.77 -3.07
C ARG A 56 -22.23 -7.28 -2.70
N LEU A 57 -21.81 -6.44 -3.66
CA LEU A 57 -21.72 -4.99 -3.50
C LEU A 57 -23.09 -4.29 -3.59
N ASN A 58 -23.28 -3.29 -2.73
CA ASN A 58 -24.39 -2.36 -2.80
C ASN A 58 -24.00 -1.21 -3.73
N ARG A 59 -24.42 -1.33 -4.99
CA ARG A 59 -24.12 -0.37 -6.07
C ARG A 59 -24.46 1.09 -5.75
N ARG A 60 -25.43 1.35 -4.87
CA ARG A 60 -25.81 2.72 -4.47
C ARG A 60 -24.83 3.35 -3.49
N LYS A 61 -24.08 2.53 -2.74
CA LYS A 61 -23.19 3.00 -1.68
C LYS A 61 -21.77 3.24 -2.15
N GLY A 62 -21.36 2.73 -3.32
CA GLY A 62 -19.98 2.80 -3.79
C GLY A 62 -19.01 1.97 -2.95
N CYS A 63 -17.73 1.96 -3.32
CA CYS A 63 -16.70 1.21 -2.60
C CYS A 63 -15.34 1.91 -2.57
N ASN A 64 -14.55 1.58 -1.54
CA ASN A 64 -13.12 1.81 -1.47
C ASN A 64 -12.39 0.56 -1.99
N ILE A 65 -11.17 0.75 -2.48
CA ILE A 65 -10.37 -0.33 -3.04
C ILE A 65 -9.01 -0.34 -2.37
N LEU A 66 -8.67 -1.45 -1.75
CA LEU A 66 -7.31 -1.70 -1.28
C LEU A 66 -6.50 -2.27 -2.44
N LEU A 67 -5.38 -1.64 -2.75
CA LEU A 67 -4.44 -2.06 -3.78
C LEU A 67 -3.31 -2.87 -3.13
N PRO A 68 -2.72 -3.85 -3.82
CA PRO A 68 -1.42 -4.34 -3.44
C PRO A 68 -0.42 -3.18 -3.45
N ASP A 69 0.42 -3.11 -2.43
CA ASP A 69 1.44 -2.06 -2.33
C ASP A 69 2.42 -2.10 -3.50
N SER A 70 2.62 -3.28 -4.10
CA SER A 70 3.45 -3.47 -5.30
C SER A 70 2.97 -2.67 -6.52
N LEU A 71 1.71 -2.22 -6.55
CA LEU A 71 1.18 -1.39 -7.63
C LEU A 71 1.61 0.08 -7.51
N VAL A 72 2.18 0.48 -6.38
CA VAL A 72 2.39 1.88 -6.02
C VAL A 72 3.86 2.13 -5.69
N PHE A 73 4.39 3.23 -6.20
CA PHE A 73 5.67 3.78 -5.78
C PHE A 73 5.44 4.78 -4.67
N ALA A 74 5.91 4.50 -3.46
CA ALA A 74 5.78 5.40 -2.33
C ALA A 74 7.13 5.69 -1.69
N LYS A 75 7.30 6.93 -1.21
CA LYS A 75 8.52 7.37 -0.53
C LYS A 75 8.25 8.57 0.37
N VAL A 76 9.01 8.72 1.44
CA VAL A 76 9.08 9.97 2.20
C VAL A 76 10.24 10.80 1.66
N LEU A 77 9.95 12.02 1.23
CA LEU A 77 10.91 12.98 0.71
C LEU A 77 11.17 14.06 1.74
N THR A 78 12.43 14.30 2.07
CA THR A 78 12.85 15.38 2.96
C THR A 78 13.30 16.59 2.16
N PHE A 79 12.95 17.79 2.59
CA PHE A 79 13.34 19.06 1.98
C PHE A 79 13.87 20.00 3.05
N ASP A 80 14.87 20.82 2.71
CA ASP A 80 15.33 21.87 3.64
C ASP A 80 14.24 22.93 3.84
N LYS A 81 13.51 23.23 2.76
CA LYS A 81 12.38 24.16 2.75
C LYS A 81 11.39 23.81 1.66
N ILE A 82 10.11 23.74 2.03
CA ILE A 82 9.02 23.55 1.07
C ILE A 82 8.45 24.92 0.66
N PRO A 83 8.37 25.25 -0.65
CA PRO A 83 7.78 26.49 -1.12
C PRO A 83 6.30 26.65 -0.70
N PHE A 84 5.90 27.88 -0.38
CA PHE A 84 4.50 28.24 -0.15
C PHE A 84 3.68 28.24 -1.44
N SER A 85 4.29 28.60 -2.57
CA SER A 85 3.62 28.57 -3.88
C SER A 85 3.29 27.13 -4.27
N LEU A 86 2.00 26.84 -4.47
CA LEU A 86 1.51 25.52 -4.88
C LEU A 86 2.20 25.01 -6.14
N LYS A 87 2.36 25.88 -7.15
CA LYS A 87 3.02 25.53 -8.42
C LYS A 87 4.49 25.12 -8.19
N LYS A 88 5.28 25.97 -7.53
CA LYS A 88 6.71 25.68 -7.27
C LYS A 88 6.89 24.44 -6.39
N ARG A 89 6.00 24.24 -5.43
CA ARG A 89 5.97 23.07 -4.57
C ARG A 89 5.71 21.80 -5.37
N ASP A 90 4.69 21.79 -6.23
CA ASP A 90 4.35 20.65 -7.07
C ASP A 90 5.49 20.30 -8.04
N GLU A 91 6.07 21.31 -8.70
CA GLU A 91 7.25 21.16 -9.57
C GLU A 91 8.43 20.54 -8.83
N MET A 92 8.75 21.04 -7.63
CA MET A 92 9.85 20.55 -6.81
C MET A 92 9.64 19.10 -6.32
N ILE A 93 8.43 18.77 -5.87
CA ILE A 93 8.08 17.41 -5.45
C ILE A 93 8.22 16.46 -6.65
N ARG A 94 7.62 16.81 -7.79
CA ARG A 94 7.68 16.00 -9.02
C ARG A 94 9.12 15.80 -9.50
N TRP A 95 9.94 16.84 -9.47
CA TRP A 95 11.36 16.74 -9.82
C TRP A 95 12.13 15.74 -8.93
N LYS A 96 11.88 15.74 -7.61
CA LYS A 96 12.46 14.71 -6.72
C LYS A 96 11.92 13.31 -7.00
N MET A 97 10.68 13.19 -7.47
CA MET A 97 10.08 11.90 -7.83
C MET A 97 10.69 11.29 -9.09
N ASP A 98 11.04 12.11 -10.09
CA ASP A 98 11.73 11.65 -11.30
C ASP A 98 13.03 10.89 -11.00
N ALA A 99 13.68 11.16 -9.85
CA ALA A 99 14.93 10.51 -9.47
C ALA A 99 14.78 9.04 -9.04
N PHE A 100 13.57 8.58 -8.70
CA PHE A 100 13.35 7.20 -8.24
C PHE A 100 12.23 6.45 -8.97
N LEU A 101 11.39 7.14 -9.73
CA LEU A 101 10.37 6.49 -10.54
C LEU A 101 11.01 5.80 -11.76
N PRO A 102 10.48 4.64 -12.20
CA PRO A 102 10.94 3.97 -13.42
C PRO A 102 10.36 4.66 -14.67
N GLY A 103 10.75 5.92 -14.89
CA GLY A 103 10.29 6.76 -15.99
C GLY A 103 9.91 8.17 -15.54
N ARG A 104 9.37 8.96 -16.47
CA ARG A 104 8.97 10.35 -16.19
C ARG A 104 7.75 10.40 -15.29
N VAL A 105 7.79 11.23 -14.25
CA VAL A 105 6.69 11.47 -13.29
C VAL A 105 5.38 11.89 -13.98
N THR A 106 5.45 12.49 -15.16
CA THR A 106 4.27 12.87 -15.96
C THR A 106 3.44 11.66 -16.43
N SER A 107 4.04 10.47 -16.49
CA SER A 107 3.37 9.20 -16.82
C SER A 107 2.65 8.57 -15.61
N PHE A 108 2.74 9.18 -14.43
CA PHE A 108 2.17 8.68 -13.18
C PHE A 108 1.04 9.58 -12.70
N ASN A 109 0.04 8.97 -12.06
CA ASN A 109 -0.85 9.68 -11.15
C ASN A 109 -0.15 9.81 -9.81
N VAL A 110 0.01 11.04 -9.35
CA VAL A 110 0.80 11.38 -8.15
C VAL A 110 -0.14 11.96 -7.10
N GLN A 111 0.01 11.47 -5.87
CA GLN A 111 -0.61 12.01 -4.67
C GLN A 111 0.47 12.27 -3.64
N TYR A 112 0.29 13.29 -2.81
CA TYR A 112 1.22 13.57 -1.73
C TYR A 112 0.56 14.27 -0.54
N THR A 113 1.16 14.07 0.62
CA THR A 113 0.81 14.76 1.87
C THR A 113 2.07 15.39 2.46
N ILE A 114 1.94 16.62 2.95
CA ILE A 114 3.06 17.41 3.46
C ILE A 114 2.94 17.48 4.97
N SER A 115 4.04 17.22 5.67
CA SER A 115 4.16 17.47 7.10
C SER A 115 5.51 18.10 7.42
N GLY A 116 5.46 19.38 7.84
CA GLY A 116 6.65 20.20 8.06
C GLY A 116 7.54 20.24 6.82
N ASN A 117 8.74 19.68 6.94
CA ASN A 117 9.76 19.61 5.89
C ASN A 117 9.79 18.24 5.16
N THR A 118 8.85 17.36 5.47
CA THR A 118 8.74 16.02 4.87
C THR A 118 7.48 15.93 4.00
N VAL A 119 7.58 15.14 2.93
CA VAL A 119 6.47 14.88 2.01
C VAL A 119 6.37 13.39 1.77
N LEU A 120 5.24 12.81 2.16
CA LEU A 120 4.88 11.45 1.79
C LEU A 120 4.31 11.50 0.38
N VAL A 121 4.98 10.86 -0.58
CA VAL A 121 4.52 10.78 -1.97
C VAL A 121 4.09 9.36 -2.29
N ALA A 122 3.07 9.23 -3.13
CA ALA A 122 2.61 7.98 -3.73
C ALA A 122 2.36 8.21 -5.22
N ALA A 123 2.77 7.26 -6.05
CA ALA A 123 2.62 7.32 -7.49
C ALA A 123 2.24 5.96 -8.07
N MET A 124 1.32 5.97 -9.03
CA MET A 124 0.91 4.78 -9.77
C MET A 124 0.88 5.10 -11.27
N PRO A 125 1.37 4.22 -12.16
CA PRO A 125 1.32 4.46 -13.59
C PRO A 125 -0.09 4.80 -14.08
N LYS A 126 -0.24 5.82 -14.92
CA LYS A 126 -1.55 6.23 -15.47
C LYS A 126 -2.25 5.10 -16.23
N SER A 127 -1.48 4.29 -16.95
CA SER A 127 -1.98 3.10 -17.65
C SER A 127 -2.62 2.09 -16.70
N ALA A 128 -1.93 1.74 -15.62
CA ALA A 128 -2.43 0.82 -14.59
C ALA A 128 -3.71 1.38 -13.92
N VAL A 129 -3.76 2.69 -13.64
CA VAL A 129 -4.97 3.33 -13.08
C VAL A 129 -6.14 3.23 -14.04
N ALA A 130 -5.93 3.54 -15.32
CA ALA A 130 -6.97 3.46 -16.33
C ALA A 130 -7.51 2.04 -16.48
N GLU A 131 -6.63 1.04 -16.45
CA GLU A 131 -6.98 -0.36 -16.53
C GLU A 131 -7.79 -0.85 -15.33
N LEU A 132 -7.36 -0.54 -14.10
CA LEU A 132 -8.13 -0.86 -12.90
C LEU A 132 -9.52 -0.20 -12.95
N ILE A 133 -9.59 1.09 -13.29
CA ILE A 133 -10.88 1.79 -13.41
C ILE A 133 -11.78 1.11 -14.45
N ALA A 134 -11.24 0.68 -15.60
CA ALA A 134 -12.00 -0.03 -16.61
C ALA A 134 -12.60 -1.34 -16.07
N GLN A 135 -11.83 -2.12 -15.30
CA GLN A 135 -12.33 -3.34 -14.65
C GLN A 135 -13.39 -3.04 -13.59
N LEU A 136 -13.20 -1.99 -12.80
CA LEU A 136 -14.12 -1.60 -11.73
C LEU A 136 -15.43 -1.04 -12.26
N ASN A 137 -15.41 -0.39 -13.42
CA ASN A 137 -16.63 0.07 -14.10
C ASN A 137 -17.57 -1.10 -14.42
N LEU A 138 -17.05 -2.32 -14.61
CA LEU A 138 -17.88 -3.53 -14.81
C LEU A 138 -18.73 -3.89 -13.59
N LEU A 139 -18.36 -3.42 -12.39
CA LEU A 139 -19.14 -3.62 -11.17
C LEU A 139 -20.41 -2.78 -11.11
N ASN A 140 -20.56 -1.79 -12.00
CA ASN A 140 -21.60 -0.76 -11.92
C ASN A 140 -21.68 -0.13 -10.51
N THR A 141 -20.52 0.12 -9.90
CA THR A 141 -20.38 0.76 -8.59
C THR A 141 -19.44 1.95 -8.69
N LYS A 142 -19.63 2.94 -7.83
CA LYS A 142 -18.74 4.09 -7.74
C LYS A 142 -17.52 3.73 -6.90
N CYS A 143 -16.31 3.83 -7.46
CA CYS A 143 -15.07 3.78 -6.68
C CYS A 143 -14.77 5.17 -6.09
N PHE A 144 -14.67 5.29 -4.77
CA PHE A 144 -14.33 6.55 -4.11
C PHE A 144 -12.83 6.75 -3.92
N SER A 145 -12.13 5.67 -3.57
CA SER A 145 -10.70 5.72 -3.27
C SER A 145 -10.01 4.41 -3.64
N MET A 146 -8.74 4.53 -4.02
CA MET A 146 -7.81 3.42 -4.19
C MET A 146 -6.65 3.66 -3.23
N ILE A 147 -6.45 2.76 -2.28
CA ILE A 147 -5.53 2.95 -1.14
C ILE A 147 -4.60 1.75 -1.13
N PRO A 148 -3.27 1.92 -1.10
CA PRO A 148 -2.38 0.78 -0.90
C PRO A 148 -2.64 0.12 0.46
N GLU A 149 -2.60 -1.20 0.51
CA GLU A 149 -2.97 -1.98 1.70
C GLU A 149 -2.23 -1.53 2.97
N SER A 150 -0.91 -1.36 2.90
CA SER A 150 -0.12 -0.89 4.03
C SER A 150 -0.55 0.48 4.57
N PHE A 151 -1.00 1.38 3.69
CA PHE A 151 -1.48 2.70 4.07
C PHE A 151 -2.87 2.64 4.72
N TYR A 152 -3.69 1.65 4.36
CA TYR A 152 -4.94 1.39 5.07
C TYR A 152 -4.67 0.99 6.53
N TYR A 153 -3.73 0.06 6.77
CA TYR A 153 -3.34 -0.30 8.14
C TYR A 153 -2.69 0.86 8.89
N ALA A 154 -1.89 1.69 8.20
CA ALA A 154 -1.35 2.90 8.81
C ALA A 154 -2.45 3.88 9.25
N ASN A 155 -3.45 4.12 8.41
CA ASN A 155 -4.57 4.98 8.77
C ASN A 155 -5.37 4.39 9.95
N ALA A 156 -5.65 3.08 9.92
CA ALA A 156 -6.36 2.41 11.02
C ALA A 156 -5.58 2.47 12.34
N PHE A 157 -4.26 2.34 12.30
CA PHE A 157 -3.39 2.52 13.46
C PHE A 157 -3.46 3.97 13.98
N LEU A 158 -3.30 4.96 13.10
CA LEU A 158 -3.30 6.37 13.44
C LEU A 158 -4.65 6.88 13.97
N GLU A 159 -5.77 6.29 13.54
CA GLU A 159 -7.10 6.58 14.09
C GLU A 159 -7.21 6.19 15.57
N ARG A 160 -6.55 5.09 15.96
CA ARG A 160 -6.54 4.59 17.35
C ARG A 160 -5.45 5.25 18.17
N GLU A 161 -4.30 5.50 17.57
CA GLU A 161 -3.08 5.95 18.24
C GLU A 161 -2.49 7.16 17.52
N LYS A 162 -3.12 8.31 17.71
CA LYS A 162 -2.79 9.57 17.01
C LYS A 162 -1.33 10.00 17.14
N GLU A 163 -0.67 9.66 18.24
CA GLU A 163 0.74 9.99 18.51
C GLU A 163 1.62 8.73 18.61
N GLY A 164 1.07 7.57 18.20
CA GLY A 164 1.75 6.29 18.28
C GLY A 164 2.97 6.20 17.37
N SER A 165 3.89 5.32 17.75
CA SER A 165 5.03 4.94 16.94
C SER A 165 5.07 3.41 16.80
N ALA A 166 5.10 2.93 15.56
CA ALA A 166 5.11 1.50 15.26
C ALA A 166 5.72 1.26 13.88
N VAL A 167 6.25 0.07 13.67
CA VAL A 167 6.50 -0.45 12.34
C VAL A 167 5.31 -1.29 11.91
N LEU A 168 4.81 -1.05 10.70
CA LEU A 168 3.72 -1.79 10.10
C LEU A 168 4.29 -2.62 8.97
N PHE A 169 4.13 -3.93 9.04
CA PHE A 169 4.58 -4.85 8.01
C PHE A 169 3.42 -5.60 7.39
N VAL A 170 3.40 -5.63 6.06
CA VAL A 170 2.47 -6.44 5.29
C VAL A 170 3.25 -7.52 4.56
N ASN A 171 3.01 -8.77 4.94
CA ASN A 171 3.61 -9.97 4.40
C ASN A 171 2.68 -10.61 3.37
N ARG A 172 3.13 -10.72 2.11
CA ARG A 172 2.37 -11.35 1.03
C ARG A 172 3.23 -12.35 0.27
N SER A 173 2.61 -13.30 -0.42
CA SER A 173 3.32 -14.36 -1.16
C SER A 173 4.47 -13.89 -2.06
N ARG A 174 4.41 -12.70 -2.67
CA ARG A 174 5.45 -12.20 -3.60
C ARG A 174 6.08 -10.87 -3.22
N HIS A 175 5.54 -10.13 -2.27
CA HIS A 175 6.08 -8.85 -1.86
C HIS A 175 6.04 -8.67 -0.35
N PHE A 176 6.82 -7.70 0.07
CA PHE A 176 6.93 -7.23 1.42
C PHE A 176 6.78 -5.72 1.42
N SER A 177 5.97 -5.23 2.36
CA SER A 177 5.78 -3.81 2.59
C SER A 177 6.07 -3.48 4.03
N GLY A 178 6.91 -2.49 4.26
CA GLY A 178 7.20 -1.97 5.59
C GLY A 178 7.02 -0.46 5.64
N LEU A 179 6.25 0.00 6.62
CA LEU A 179 6.04 1.41 6.94
C LEU A 179 6.52 1.67 8.36
N VAL A 180 7.20 2.79 8.58
CA VAL A 180 7.50 3.27 9.94
C VAL A 180 6.62 4.45 10.23
N VAL A 181 5.73 4.31 11.20
CA VAL A 181 4.94 5.40 11.76
C VAL A 181 5.64 5.92 13.01
N ARG A 182 5.82 7.24 13.11
CA ARG A 182 6.35 7.94 14.29
C ARG A 182 5.54 9.18 14.58
N ASN A 183 5.19 9.37 15.84
CA ASN A 183 4.47 10.56 16.32
C ASN A 183 3.28 10.92 15.42
N GLY A 184 2.49 9.92 15.03
CA GLY A 184 1.31 10.14 14.20
C GLY A 184 1.56 10.29 12.70
N MET A 185 2.77 10.03 12.20
CA MET A 185 3.13 10.25 10.79
C MET A 185 3.93 9.11 10.19
N VAL A 186 3.66 8.80 8.92
CA VAL A 186 4.52 7.88 8.15
C VAL A 186 5.84 8.56 7.86
N SER A 187 6.91 8.03 8.46
CA SER A 187 8.29 8.55 8.39
C SER A 187 9.17 7.78 7.42
N PHE A 188 8.83 6.53 7.12
CA PHE A 188 9.54 5.69 6.16
C PHE A 188 8.57 4.73 5.47
N VAL A 189 8.82 4.44 4.20
CA VAL A 189 8.07 3.48 3.40
C VAL A 189 9.03 2.68 2.54
N ARG A 190 8.84 1.36 2.51
CA ARG A 190 9.57 0.47 1.61
C ARG A 190 8.66 -0.64 1.12
N PHE A 191 8.56 -0.75 -0.20
CA PHE A 191 7.94 -1.88 -0.88
C PHE A 191 9.02 -2.62 -1.64
N ARG A 192 9.04 -3.95 -1.53
CA ARG A 192 10.00 -4.79 -2.24
C ARG A 192 9.38 -6.13 -2.60
N LYS A 193 9.90 -6.76 -3.65
CA LYS A 193 9.64 -8.16 -3.94
C LYS A 193 10.31 -9.02 -2.86
N LYS A 194 9.66 -10.10 -2.44
CA LYS A 194 10.27 -11.09 -1.53
C LYS A 194 11.53 -11.67 -2.17
N ILE A 195 12.58 -11.84 -1.36
CA ILE A 195 13.75 -12.60 -1.76
C ILE A 195 13.46 -14.08 -1.50
N GLN A 196 13.79 -14.94 -2.47
CA GLN A 196 13.63 -16.39 -2.30
C GLN A 196 14.48 -16.88 -1.13
N ASP A 197 13.93 -17.81 -0.35
CA ASP A 197 14.60 -18.47 0.78
C ASP A 197 15.01 -17.55 1.94
N VAL A 198 14.47 -16.33 1.99
CA VAL A 198 14.64 -15.41 3.13
C VAL A 198 13.40 -15.49 4.02
N SER A 199 13.62 -15.77 5.30
CA SER A 199 12.55 -15.80 6.31
C SER A 199 11.99 -14.40 6.59
N LEU A 200 10.78 -14.32 7.11
CA LEU A 200 10.20 -13.03 7.52
C LEU A 200 11.08 -12.31 8.55
N ARG A 201 11.71 -13.04 9.48
CA ARG A 201 12.62 -12.45 10.46
C ARG A 201 13.81 -11.76 9.80
N GLU A 202 14.42 -12.41 8.81
CA GLU A 202 15.52 -11.81 8.05
C GLU A 202 15.04 -10.60 7.22
N GLU A 203 13.84 -10.66 6.64
CA GLU A 203 13.22 -9.49 5.97
C GLU A 203 13.05 -8.30 6.93
N LEU A 204 12.62 -8.57 8.17
CA LEU A 204 12.47 -7.57 9.23
C LEU A 204 13.81 -7.00 9.69
N ASP A 205 14.81 -7.85 9.89
CA ASP A 205 16.17 -7.43 10.26
C ASP A 205 16.78 -6.54 9.15
N MET A 206 16.66 -6.95 7.89
CA MET A 206 17.07 -6.13 6.74
C MET A 206 16.33 -4.79 6.68
N PHE A 207 15.02 -4.79 6.99
CA PHE A 207 14.25 -3.54 7.04
C PHE A 207 14.72 -2.63 8.18
N ALA A 208 14.98 -3.20 9.35
CA ALA A 208 15.49 -2.46 10.50
C ALA A 208 16.85 -1.82 10.19
N GLU A 209 17.76 -2.56 9.55
CA GLU A 209 19.04 -2.04 9.08
C GLU A 209 18.87 -0.87 8.09
N MET A 210 17.90 -0.96 7.17
CA MET A 210 17.61 0.12 6.21
C MET A 210 17.03 1.38 6.86
N VAL A 211 16.22 1.22 7.91
CA VAL A 211 15.66 2.35 8.68
C VAL A 211 16.74 2.99 9.57
N GLY A 212 17.69 2.19 10.05
CA GLY A 212 18.77 2.61 10.96
C GLY A 212 18.40 2.47 12.44
N VAL A 213 19.20 3.07 13.33
CA VAL A 213 19.24 2.82 14.80
C VAL A 213 17.99 3.25 15.59
N ASP A 214 16.89 3.61 14.94
CA ASP A 214 15.74 4.29 15.55
C ASP A 214 14.40 3.62 15.19
N VAL A 215 14.41 2.31 14.94
CA VAL A 215 13.18 1.56 14.65
C VAL A 215 12.29 1.52 15.90
N PRO A 216 11.00 1.87 15.82
CA PRO A 216 10.08 1.70 16.93
C PRO A 216 10.10 0.26 17.46
N ASP A 217 10.12 0.09 18.78
CA ASP A 217 10.12 -1.24 19.42
C ASP A 217 8.87 -2.06 19.07
N ARG A 218 7.76 -1.37 18.75
CA ARG A 218 6.49 -2.00 18.42
C ARG A 218 6.39 -2.29 16.93
N VAL A 219 6.10 -3.55 16.63
CA VAL A 219 5.86 -4.02 15.27
C VAL A 219 4.46 -4.62 15.16
N LEU A 220 3.72 -4.21 14.14
CA LEU A 220 2.41 -4.77 13.78
C LEU A 220 2.57 -5.51 12.45
N LEU A 221 2.21 -6.79 12.45
CA LEU A 221 2.39 -7.66 11.30
C LEU A 221 1.04 -8.07 10.72
N PHE A 222 0.90 -7.93 9.40
CA PHE A 222 -0.32 -8.18 8.67
C PHE A 222 -0.04 -9.10 7.48
N GLY A 223 -1.06 -9.84 7.05
CA GLY A 223 -1.03 -10.62 5.83
C GLY A 223 -0.86 -12.13 6.06
N GLU A 224 -0.29 -12.81 5.08
CA GLU A 224 -0.17 -14.28 5.12
C GLU A 224 0.81 -14.71 6.19
N GLU A 225 0.45 -15.78 6.92
CA GLU A 225 1.28 -16.41 7.97
C GLU A 225 1.66 -15.48 9.14
N ALA A 226 1.07 -14.27 9.21
CA ALA A 226 1.41 -13.25 10.19
C ALA A 226 1.24 -13.73 11.65
N GLU A 227 0.15 -14.46 11.96
CA GLU A 227 -0.08 -15.01 13.30
C GLU A 227 0.93 -16.11 13.65
N ILE A 228 1.23 -17.00 12.70
CA ILE A 228 2.13 -18.14 12.90
C ILE A 228 3.58 -17.66 13.09
N GLU A 229 4.02 -16.74 12.24
CA GLU A 229 5.39 -16.24 12.30
C GLU A 229 5.61 -15.33 13.52
N ALA A 230 4.61 -14.54 13.92
CA ALA A 230 4.75 -13.64 15.06
C ALA A 230 4.83 -14.39 16.41
N GLU A 231 4.17 -15.54 16.57
CA GLU A 231 4.34 -16.43 17.73
C GLU A 231 5.80 -16.94 17.88
N THR A 232 6.49 -17.17 16.77
CA THR A 232 7.89 -17.64 16.77
C THR A 232 8.91 -16.55 17.07
N MET A 233 8.54 -15.27 16.95
CA MET A 233 9.43 -14.12 17.11
C MET A 233 9.47 -13.57 18.56
N GLY A 234 8.57 -14.03 19.43
CA GLY A 234 8.50 -13.66 20.85
C GLY A 234 7.85 -12.30 21.13
N ASN A 235 7.72 -11.95 22.41
CA ASN A 235 6.89 -10.83 22.92
C ASN A 235 7.28 -9.40 22.45
N ARG A 236 8.35 -9.25 21.67
CA ARG A 236 8.81 -7.94 21.16
C ARG A 236 8.09 -7.52 19.87
N TRP A 237 7.38 -8.42 19.20
CA TRP A 237 6.99 -8.26 17.78
C TRP A 237 5.48 -8.44 17.52
N LEU A 238 4.65 -8.42 18.56
CA LEU A 238 3.23 -8.75 18.51
C LEU A 238 2.36 -7.67 19.18
N ILE A 239 1.41 -7.08 18.43
CA ILE A 239 0.03 -6.80 18.87
C ILE A 239 -0.91 -7.10 17.70
#